data_AF-A0A7C3X6W8-F1
#
_entry.id   AF-A0A7C3X6W8-F1
#
_cell.length_a   1.000
_cell.length_b   1.000
_cell.length_c   1.000
_cell.angle_alpha   90.00
_cell.angle_beta   90.00
_cell.angle_gamma   90.00
#
_symmetry.space_group_name_H-M   'P 1'
#
loop_
_entity.id
_entity.type
_entity.pdbx_description
1 polymer ?
#
loop_
_entity_poly.entity_id
_entity_poly.type
_entity_poly.pdbx_seq_one_letter_code
_entity_poly.pdbx_strand_id
1 'polypeptide(L)'
;MFPSPGHLTYLLDATLLRPEADEREYLNFLREAADAHFRCVFVPLYYLPMARMELRGSGVALGAPIGFPFGYQSTDAKKAEAVFALQQGAGELDMVVNISALRSGRVERVKEDIGAVVSLARRYDAGKGEGHVVVKVILETCYLSREEMRLGALLAREAGADFVKTSTGFGPGGATAEDVRFLREVLGPGFGVKASGGIRTLAQVMEMVRAGANRIGTSAAYTILQEYLHLVPWR
;
A
#
# COMPACT_ATOMS: atom_id res chain seq x y z
N MET A 1 9.16 20.71 6.44
CA MET A 1 9.17 20.40 5.00
C MET A 1 10.12 19.24 4.78
N PHE A 2 9.95 18.40 3.74
CA PHE A 2 10.86 17.27 3.49
C PHE A 2 12.27 17.78 3.16
N PRO A 3 13.36 17.06 3.50
CA PRO A 3 14.72 17.55 3.28
C PRO A 3 15.15 17.59 1.81
N SER A 4 14.58 16.73 0.96
CA SER A 4 14.87 16.68 -0.49
C SER A 4 13.69 16.06 -1.25
N PRO A 5 13.63 16.21 -2.59
CA PRO A 5 12.65 15.49 -3.41
C PRO A 5 12.69 13.98 -3.18
N GLY A 6 13.90 13.40 -3.07
CA GLY A 6 14.09 11.98 -2.81
C GLY A 6 13.47 11.50 -1.49
N HIS A 7 13.47 12.32 -0.44
CA HIS A 7 12.78 11.98 0.81
C HIS A 7 11.26 11.91 0.60
N LEU A 8 10.70 12.82 -0.19
CA LEU A 8 9.27 12.81 -0.51
C LEU A 8 8.91 11.61 -1.38
N THR A 9 9.64 11.39 -2.49
CA THR A 9 9.34 10.27 -3.42
C THR A 9 9.53 8.91 -2.76
N TYR A 10 10.41 8.80 -1.75
CA TYR A 10 10.57 7.60 -0.95
C TYR A 10 9.36 7.31 -0.03
N LEU A 11 8.59 8.33 0.35
CA LEU A 11 7.38 8.23 1.17
C LEU A 11 6.10 8.01 0.35
N LEU A 12 6.11 8.28 -0.96
CA LEU A 12 4.94 8.11 -1.83
C LEU A 12 4.96 6.75 -2.55
N ASP A 13 3.83 6.04 -2.52
CA ASP A 13 3.55 4.87 -3.35
C ASP A 13 2.65 5.40 -4.45
N ALA A 14 3.22 5.65 -5.63
CA ALA A 14 2.46 6.12 -6.78
C ALA A 14 1.46 5.02 -7.16
N THR A 15 0.17 5.35 -7.30
CA THR A 15 -0.89 4.34 -7.43
C THR A 15 -1.83 4.67 -8.56
N LEU A 16 -2.01 3.75 -9.51
CA LEU A 16 -3.06 3.81 -10.53
C LEU A 16 -3.84 2.50 -10.48
N LEU A 17 -5.04 2.53 -9.88
CA LEU A 17 -5.91 1.35 -9.70
C LEU A 17 -7.34 1.60 -10.18
N ARG A 18 -7.58 2.72 -10.88
CA ARG A 18 -8.92 3.07 -11.38
C ARG A 18 -9.33 2.09 -12.49
N PRO A 19 -10.56 1.55 -12.47
CA PRO A 19 -10.99 0.51 -13.40
C PRO A 19 -11.12 0.99 -14.85
N GLU A 20 -11.31 2.29 -15.06
CA GLU A 20 -11.46 2.91 -16.38
C GLU A 20 -10.12 3.33 -17.02
N ALA A 21 -9.00 3.25 -16.30
CA ALA A 21 -7.71 3.66 -16.81
C ALA A 21 -7.28 2.77 -17.98
N ASP A 22 -6.89 3.36 -19.10
CA ASP A 22 -6.46 2.63 -20.28
C ASP A 22 -4.95 2.32 -20.28
N GLU A 23 -4.52 1.48 -21.22
CA GLU A 23 -3.11 1.10 -21.37
C GLU A 23 -2.17 2.30 -21.57
N ARG A 24 -2.61 3.37 -22.24
CA ARG A 24 -1.80 4.56 -22.48
C ARG A 24 -1.60 5.34 -21.18
N GLU A 25 -2.63 5.43 -20.34
CA GLU A 25 -2.52 5.99 -19.01
C GLU A 25 -1.54 5.21 -18.14
N TYR A 26 -1.56 3.87 -18.17
CA TYR A 26 -0.58 3.04 -17.45
C TYR A 26 0.85 3.27 -17.93
N LEU A 27 1.08 3.31 -19.25
CA LEU A 27 2.42 3.56 -19.80
C LEU A 27 2.96 4.93 -19.37
N ASN A 28 2.13 5.97 -19.44
CA ASN A 28 2.53 7.32 -19.00
C ASN A 28 2.83 7.35 -17.49
N PHE A 29 1.94 6.76 -16.68
CA PHE A 29 2.11 6.66 -15.24
C PHE A 29 3.42 5.94 -14.85
N LEU A 30 3.76 4.84 -15.52
CA LEU A 30 4.98 4.08 -15.24
C LEU A 30 6.24 4.87 -15.59
N ARG A 31 6.23 5.64 -16.70
CA ARG A 31 7.34 6.51 -17.11
C ARG A 31 7.54 7.65 -16.12
N GLU A 32 6.47 8.36 -15.77
CA GLU A 32 6.51 9.41 -14.75
C GLU A 32 7.07 8.88 -13.43
N ALA A 33 6.69 7.66 -13.05
CA ALA A 33 7.17 7.07 -11.81
C ALA A 33 8.66 6.67 -11.86
N ALA A 34 9.14 6.18 -13.01
CA ALA A 34 10.54 5.90 -13.24
C ALA A 34 11.38 7.18 -13.19
N ASP A 35 10.97 8.23 -13.90
CA ASP A 35 11.66 9.51 -13.98
C ASP A 35 11.71 10.21 -12.61
N ALA A 36 10.63 10.12 -11.83
CA ALA A 36 10.54 10.68 -10.49
C ALA A 36 11.27 9.85 -9.42
N HIS A 37 11.76 8.65 -9.75
CA HIS A 37 12.34 7.70 -8.81
C HIS A 37 11.47 7.50 -7.56
N PHE A 38 10.17 7.26 -7.75
CA PHE A 38 9.31 6.87 -6.63
C PHE A 38 9.78 5.55 -6.01
N ARG A 39 9.52 5.37 -4.72
CA ARG A 39 9.87 4.11 -4.05
C ARG A 39 9.21 2.90 -4.73
N CYS A 40 7.92 3.02 -5.00
CA CYS A 40 7.09 1.91 -5.44
C CYS A 40 5.89 2.42 -6.25
N VAL A 41 5.46 1.62 -7.23
CA VAL A 41 4.18 1.83 -7.92
C VAL A 41 3.19 0.72 -7.60
N PHE A 42 1.90 1.05 -7.59
CA PHE A 42 0.81 0.07 -7.50
C PHE A 42 -0.06 0.13 -8.75
N VAL A 43 -0.18 -1.00 -9.44
CA VAL A 43 -1.05 -1.23 -10.61
C VAL A 43 -1.88 -2.50 -10.42
N PRO A 44 -3.00 -2.70 -11.15
CA PRO A 44 -3.75 -3.94 -11.10
C PRO A 44 -2.90 -5.14 -11.56
N LEU A 45 -3.25 -6.34 -11.11
CA LEU A 45 -2.52 -7.57 -11.46
C LEU A 45 -2.31 -7.72 -12.97
N TYR A 46 -3.32 -7.38 -13.77
CA TYR A 46 -3.26 -7.43 -15.24
C TYR A 46 -2.09 -6.63 -15.83
N TYR A 47 -1.74 -5.49 -15.23
CA TYR A 47 -0.67 -4.60 -15.72
C TYR A 47 0.70 -4.88 -15.08
N LEU A 48 0.83 -5.83 -14.17
CA LEU A 48 2.13 -6.16 -13.56
C LEU A 48 3.21 -6.59 -14.57
N PRO A 49 2.92 -7.42 -15.61
CA PRO A 49 3.92 -7.76 -16.61
C PRO A 49 4.46 -6.54 -17.37
N MET A 50 3.57 -5.60 -17.73
CA MET A 50 3.92 -4.34 -18.38
C MET A 50 4.76 -3.47 -17.44
N ALA A 51 4.31 -3.27 -16.20
CA ALA A 51 5.02 -2.48 -15.21
C ALA A 51 6.43 -3.02 -14.92
N ARG A 52 6.59 -4.35 -14.86
CA ARG A 52 7.90 -4.99 -14.71
C ARG A 52 8.85 -4.64 -15.86
N MET A 53 8.34 -4.61 -17.10
CA MET A 53 9.14 -4.28 -18.27
C MET A 53 9.53 -2.80 -18.29
N GLU A 54 8.55 -1.91 -18.11
CA GLU A 54 8.76 -0.45 -18.19
C GLU A 54 9.64 0.08 -17.04
N LEU A 55 9.58 -0.53 -15.86
CA LEU A 55 10.37 -0.11 -14.69
C LEU A 55 11.74 -0.79 -14.60
N ARG A 56 12.14 -1.58 -15.60
CA ARG A 56 13.40 -2.30 -15.55
C ARG A 56 14.59 -1.33 -15.46
N GLY A 57 15.34 -1.42 -14.36
CA GLY A 57 16.54 -0.60 -14.13
C GLY A 57 16.26 0.79 -13.53
N SER A 58 15.01 1.16 -13.28
CA SER A 58 14.66 2.47 -12.67
C SER A 58 14.90 2.52 -11.16
N GLY A 59 15.00 1.35 -10.51
CA GLY A 59 15.07 1.22 -9.05
C GLY A 59 13.70 1.33 -8.35
N VAL A 60 12.61 1.55 -9.10
CA VAL A 60 11.25 1.63 -8.57
C VAL A 60 10.72 0.22 -8.28
N ALA A 61 10.25 -0.01 -7.05
CA ALA A 61 9.66 -1.29 -6.68
C ALA A 61 8.27 -1.47 -7.30
N LEU A 62 7.90 -2.73 -7.59
CA LEU A 62 6.56 -3.08 -8.06
C LEU A 62 5.69 -3.51 -6.88
N GLY A 63 4.54 -2.87 -6.75
CA GLY A 63 3.51 -3.15 -5.74
C GLY A 63 2.26 -3.75 -6.38
N ALA A 64 1.66 -4.73 -5.70
CA ALA A 64 0.45 -5.40 -6.17
C ALA A 64 -0.68 -5.36 -5.11
N PRO A 65 -1.91 -5.03 -5.50
CA PRO A 65 -3.07 -5.14 -4.63
C PRO A 65 -3.58 -6.60 -4.60
N ILE A 66 -3.89 -7.13 -3.42
CA ILE A 66 -4.36 -8.53 -3.23
C ILE A 66 -5.75 -8.53 -2.56
N GLY A 67 -6.69 -9.31 -3.10
CA GLY A 67 -8.08 -9.34 -2.68
C GLY A 67 -8.77 -7.98 -2.83
N PHE A 68 -8.34 -7.16 -3.78
CA PHE A 68 -8.71 -5.75 -3.85
C PHE A 68 -9.97 -5.52 -4.69
N PRO A 69 -10.84 -4.55 -4.34
CA PRO A 69 -10.76 -3.68 -3.16
C PRO A 69 -11.51 -4.20 -1.93
N PHE A 70 -12.30 -5.28 -2.04
CA PHE A 70 -13.28 -5.61 -0.99
C PHE A 70 -12.80 -6.65 0.04
N GLY A 71 -11.76 -7.43 -0.28
CA GLY A 71 -11.14 -8.39 0.64
C GLY A 71 -11.98 -9.62 0.97
N TYR A 72 -13.16 -9.79 0.39
CA TYR A 72 -14.05 -10.93 0.68
C TYR A 72 -13.73 -12.20 -0.12
N GLN A 73 -12.75 -12.16 -1.01
CA GLN A 73 -12.31 -13.33 -1.78
C GLN A 73 -11.86 -14.45 -0.83
N SER A 74 -11.92 -15.69 -1.30
CA SER A 74 -11.37 -16.82 -0.55
C SER A 74 -9.87 -16.63 -0.33
N THR A 75 -9.33 -17.25 0.72
CA THR A 75 -7.88 -17.18 0.99
C THR A 75 -7.08 -17.81 -0.15
N ASP A 76 -7.60 -18.85 -0.79
CA ASP A 76 -6.95 -19.47 -1.95
C ASP A 76 -6.89 -18.54 -3.16
N ALA A 77 -7.94 -17.73 -3.40
CA ALA A 77 -7.90 -16.71 -4.44
C ALA A 77 -6.84 -15.64 -4.13
N LYS A 78 -6.80 -15.12 -2.89
CA LYS A 78 -5.76 -14.16 -2.47
C LYS A 78 -4.35 -14.74 -2.58
N LYS A 79 -4.17 -16.02 -2.23
CA LYS A 79 -2.90 -16.73 -2.41
C LYS A 79 -2.50 -16.82 -3.88
N ALA A 80 -3.44 -17.17 -4.77
CA ALA A 80 -3.17 -17.27 -6.20
C ALA A 80 -2.76 -15.91 -6.80
N GLU A 81 -3.46 -14.84 -6.41
CA GLU A 81 -3.10 -13.47 -6.78
C GLU A 81 -1.70 -13.09 -6.28
N ALA A 82 -1.38 -13.41 -5.01
CA ALA A 82 -0.08 -13.12 -4.42
C ALA A 82 1.04 -13.90 -5.13
N VAL A 83 0.84 -15.19 -5.43
CA VAL A 83 1.80 -15.99 -6.20
C VAL A 83 2.05 -15.37 -7.57
N PHE A 84 0.99 -15.00 -8.28
CA PHE A 84 1.12 -14.35 -9.58
C PHE A 84 1.89 -13.02 -9.46
N ALA A 85 1.56 -12.17 -8.50
CA ALA A 85 2.23 -10.90 -8.28
C ALA A 85 3.73 -11.08 -8.01
N LEU A 86 4.09 -12.03 -7.15
CA LEU A 86 5.49 -12.37 -6.85
C LEU A 86 6.24 -12.90 -8.07
N GLN A 87 5.60 -13.72 -8.92
CA GLN A 87 6.18 -14.18 -10.19
C GLN A 87 6.43 -13.03 -11.17
N GLN A 88 5.59 -11.98 -11.13
CA GLN A 88 5.80 -10.75 -11.89
C GLN A 88 6.83 -9.80 -11.26
N GLY A 89 7.44 -10.17 -10.12
CA GLY A 89 8.49 -9.39 -9.47
C GLY A 89 7.96 -8.30 -8.53
N ALA A 90 6.72 -8.41 -8.06
CA ALA A 90 6.22 -7.54 -7.01
C ALA A 90 7.09 -7.68 -5.74
N GLY A 91 7.64 -6.55 -5.27
CA GLY A 91 8.38 -6.45 -4.01
C GLY A 91 7.49 -6.03 -2.84
N GLU A 92 6.28 -5.55 -3.13
CA GLU A 92 5.33 -5.14 -2.10
C GLU A 92 3.91 -5.65 -2.43
N LEU A 93 3.21 -6.16 -1.42
CA LEU A 93 1.83 -6.65 -1.52
C LEU A 93 0.93 -5.83 -0.58
N ASP A 94 -0.10 -5.18 -1.12
CA ASP A 94 -1.13 -4.51 -0.33
C ASP A 94 -2.40 -5.39 -0.35
N MET A 95 -2.57 -6.24 0.66
CA MET A 95 -3.73 -7.13 0.76
C MET A 95 -4.88 -6.46 1.50
N VAL A 96 -6.12 -6.64 1.04
CA VAL A 96 -7.30 -6.19 1.80
C VAL A 96 -7.68 -7.26 2.83
N VAL A 97 -7.87 -6.85 4.08
CA VAL A 97 -8.41 -7.75 5.12
C VAL A 97 -9.79 -8.25 4.71
N ASN A 98 -10.21 -9.44 5.15
CA ASN A 98 -11.61 -9.80 5.02
C ASN A 98 -12.45 -8.95 5.98
N ILE A 99 -12.96 -7.81 5.47
CA ILE A 99 -13.68 -6.79 6.24
C ILE A 99 -14.91 -7.42 6.91
N SER A 100 -15.66 -8.25 6.17
CA SER A 100 -16.85 -8.92 6.69
C SER A 100 -16.52 -9.86 7.86
N ALA A 101 -15.46 -10.68 7.72
CA ALA A 101 -15.02 -11.57 8.79
C ALA A 101 -14.54 -10.79 10.03
N LEU A 102 -13.80 -9.69 9.84
CA LEU A 102 -13.34 -8.82 10.92
C LEU A 102 -14.52 -8.22 11.70
N ARG A 103 -15.50 -7.63 11.00
CA ARG A 103 -16.71 -7.06 11.61
C ARG A 103 -17.61 -8.11 12.25
N SER A 104 -17.54 -9.35 11.77
CA SER A 104 -18.26 -10.49 12.35
C SER A 104 -17.54 -11.13 13.54
N GLY A 105 -16.41 -10.58 14.00
CA GLY A 105 -15.62 -11.13 15.10
C GLY A 105 -14.98 -12.49 14.79
N ARG A 106 -14.83 -12.85 13.50
CA ARG A 106 -14.22 -14.13 13.08
C ARG A 106 -12.70 -14.03 13.09
N VAL A 107 -12.13 -13.88 14.29
CA VAL A 107 -10.71 -13.61 14.54
C VAL A 107 -9.79 -14.61 13.84
N GLU A 108 -9.99 -15.91 14.05
CA GLU A 108 -9.15 -16.94 13.43
C GLU A 108 -9.18 -16.88 11.90
N ARG A 109 -10.37 -16.64 11.33
CA ARG A 109 -10.51 -16.53 9.87
C ARG A 109 -9.70 -15.35 9.32
N VAL A 110 -9.70 -14.21 10.01
CA VAL A 110 -8.91 -13.04 9.61
C VAL A 110 -7.42 -13.33 9.73
N LYS A 111 -6.99 -13.96 10.83
CA LYS A 111 -5.58 -14.30 11.09
C LYS A 111 -5.05 -15.31 10.07
N GLU A 112 -5.82 -16.37 9.77
CA GLU A 112 -5.49 -17.36 8.74
C GLU A 112 -5.35 -16.71 7.36
N ASP A 113 -6.28 -15.82 7.00
CA ASP A 113 -6.28 -15.16 5.69
C ASP A 113 -5.06 -14.25 5.48
N ILE A 114 -4.72 -13.43 6.49
CA ILE A 114 -3.51 -12.60 6.47
C ILE A 114 -2.25 -13.48 6.51
N GLY A 115 -2.21 -14.43 7.43
CA GLY A 115 -1.08 -15.32 7.64
C GLY A 115 -0.74 -16.15 6.40
N ALA A 116 -1.74 -16.54 5.60
CA ALA A 116 -1.52 -17.25 4.35
C ALA A 116 -0.74 -16.41 3.32
N VAL A 117 -1.08 -15.13 3.14
CA VAL A 117 -0.38 -14.21 2.23
C VAL A 117 1.01 -13.88 2.77
N VAL A 118 1.14 -13.59 4.07
CA VAL A 118 2.45 -13.35 4.71
C VAL A 118 3.36 -14.56 4.56
N SER A 119 2.87 -15.77 4.86
CA SER A 119 3.66 -16.99 4.75
C SER A 119 4.13 -17.26 3.32
N LEU A 120 3.33 -16.92 2.30
CA LEU A 120 3.76 -17.01 0.90
C LEU A 120 4.90 -16.03 0.61
N ALA A 121 4.78 -14.77 1.04
CA ALA A 121 5.83 -13.77 0.89
C ALA A 121 7.15 -14.23 1.55
N ARG A 122 7.10 -14.74 2.78
CA ARG A 122 8.29 -15.25 3.50
C ARG A 122 8.91 -16.47 2.81
N ARG A 123 8.10 -17.41 2.30
CA ARG A 123 8.61 -18.54 1.51
C ARG A 123 9.27 -18.09 0.22
N TYR A 124 8.69 -17.10 -0.44
CA TYR A 124 9.28 -16.51 -1.64
C TYR A 124 10.62 -15.84 -1.33
N ASP A 125 10.72 -15.09 -0.23
CA ASP A 125 11.97 -14.49 0.26
C ASP A 125 13.06 -15.53 0.51
N ALA A 126 12.73 -16.63 1.21
CA ALA A 126 13.68 -17.73 1.43
C ALA A 126 14.16 -18.38 0.13
N GLY A 127 13.31 -18.44 -0.91
CA GLY A 127 13.64 -19.05 -2.19
C GLY A 127 14.58 -18.23 -3.08
N LYS A 128 14.57 -16.89 -2.96
CA LYS A 128 15.43 -15.99 -3.76
C LYS A 128 16.76 -15.63 -3.11
N GLY A 129 16.96 -15.99 -1.84
CA GLY A 129 18.21 -15.79 -1.09
C GLY A 129 18.41 -14.38 -0.54
N GLU A 130 17.91 -13.33 -1.19
CA GLU A 130 18.01 -11.94 -0.72
C GLU A 130 16.74 -11.11 -0.96
N GLY A 131 16.53 -10.11 -0.10
CA GLY A 131 15.39 -9.19 -0.16
C GLY A 131 14.19 -9.63 0.69
N HIS A 132 13.27 -8.70 0.91
CA HIS A 132 12.10 -8.89 1.78
C HIS A 132 10.86 -8.35 1.07
N VAL A 133 9.87 -9.20 0.83
CA VAL A 133 8.58 -8.77 0.30
C VAL A 133 7.80 -8.10 1.42
N VAL A 134 7.46 -6.82 1.21
CA VAL A 134 6.69 -6.03 2.18
C VAL A 134 5.22 -6.38 2.05
N VAL A 135 4.59 -6.88 3.10
CA VAL A 135 3.15 -7.17 3.14
C VAL A 135 2.43 -6.11 3.97
N LYS A 136 1.43 -5.45 3.38
CA LYS A 136 0.61 -4.43 4.03
C LYS A 136 -0.84 -4.88 4.05
N VAL A 137 -1.50 -4.73 5.19
CA VAL A 137 -2.92 -5.10 5.36
C VAL A 137 -3.78 -3.84 5.31
N ILE A 138 -4.58 -3.69 4.25
CA ILE A 138 -5.61 -2.65 4.14
C ILE A 138 -6.76 -3.03 5.07
N LEU A 139 -7.00 -2.21 6.09
CA LEU A 139 -8.10 -2.41 7.04
C LEU A 139 -9.44 -1.91 6.50
N GLU A 140 -9.39 -0.92 5.61
CA GLU A 140 -10.55 -0.17 5.13
C GLU A 140 -11.29 0.54 6.27
N THR A 141 -10.59 1.48 6.90
CA THR A 141 -11.00 2.14 8.15
C THR A 141 -12.39 2.78 8.09
N CYS A 142 -12.84 3.21 6.92
CA CYS A 142 -14.17 3.82 6.74
C CYS A 142 -15.35 2.89 7.04
N TYR A 143 -15.13 1.57 7.16
CA TYR A 143 -16.15 0.60 7.54
C TYR A 143 -16.03 0.09 8.98
N LEU A 144 -14.99 0.50 9.72
CA LEU A 144 -14.64 -0.09 11.01
C LEU A 144 -14.86 0.87 12.16
N SER A 145 -15.35 0.33 13.28
CA SER A 145 -15.29 1.00 14.57
C SER A 145 -13.84 1.08 15.08
N ARG A 146 -13.58 1.89 16.11
CA ARG A 146 -12.25 1.94 16.77
C ARG A 146 -11.83 0.58 17.33
N GLU A 147 -12.77 -0.20 17.85
CA GLU A 147 -12.50 -1.54 18.38
C GLU A 147 -12.14 -2.52 17.26
N GLU A 148 -12.91 -2.54 16.16
CA GLU A 148 -12.65 -3.39 14.99
C GLU A 148 -11.32 -3.00 14.32
N MET A 149 -11.02 -1.71 14.22
CA MET A 149 -9.76 -1.20 13.67
C MET A 149 -8.57 -1.62 14.53
N ARG A 150 -8.68 -1.51 15.86
CA ARG A 150 -7.65 -1.99 16.80
C ARG A 150 -7.44 -3.49 16.64
N LEU A 151 -8.52 -4.28 16.60
CA LEU A 151 -8.45 -5.73 16.42
C LEU A 151 -7.75 -6.08 15.10
N GLY A 152 -8.19 -5.51 13.98
CA GLY A 152 -7.61 -5.75 12.66
C GLY A 152 -6.12 -5.39 12.60
N ALA A 153 -5.73 -4.27 13.22
CA ALA A 153 -4.34 -3.84 13.30
C ALA A 153 -3.46 -4.83 14.09
N LEU A 154 -3.95 -5.29 15.25
CA LEU A 154 -3.23 -6.25 16.07
C LEU A 154 -3.10 -7.61 15.38
N LEU A 155 -4.15 -8.09 14.72
CA LEU A 155 -4.12 -9.33 13.95
C LEU A 155 -3.15 -9.26 12.76
N ALA A 156 -3.10 -8.12 12.06
CA ALA A 156 -2.13 -7.91 10.99
C ALA A 156 -0.69 -8.01 11.51
N ARG A 157 -0.39 -7.38 12.64
CA ARG A 157 0.92 -7.46 13.29
C ARG A 157 1.26 -8.88 13.75
N GLU A 158 0.32 -9.55 14.41
CA GLU A 158 0.50 -10.91 14.92
C GLU A 158 0.71 -11.92 13.78
N ALA A 159 0.05 -11.74 12.64
CA ALA A 159 0.22 -12.56 11.45
C ALA A 159 1.56 -12.29 10.71
N GLY A 160 2.36 -11.33 11.15
CA GLY A 160 3.69 -11.03 10.61
C GLY A 160 3.69 -10.11 9.38
N ALA A 161 2.61 -9.35 9.16
CA ALA A 161 2.61 -8.27 8.17
C ALA A 161 3.58 -7.15 8.60
N ASP A 162 3.95 -6.30 7.66
CA ASP A 162 4.92 -5.22 7.87
C ASP A 162 4.24 -3.87 8.12
N PHE A 163 3.04 -3.69 7.55
CA PHE A 163 2.25 -2.47 7.65
C PHE A 163 0.76 -2.77 7.84
N VAL A 164 0.07 -1.83 8.46
CA VAL A 164 -1.36 -1.61 8.21
C VAL A 164 -1.51 -0.46 7.23
N LYS A 165 -2.55 -0.52 6.41
CA LYS A 165 -2.95 0.53 5.47
C LYS A 165 -4.38 0.96 5.76
N THR A 166 -4.64 2.26 5.70
CA THR A 166 -5.96 2.81 6.05
C THR A 166 -7.05 2.34 5.09
N SER A 167 -6.92 2.65 3.79
CA SER A 167 -8.05 2.59 2.86
C SER A 167 -7.66 2.13 1.46
N THR A 168 -8.59 1.52 0.72
CA THR A 168 -8.38 1.20 -0.71
C THR A 168 -8.53 2.41 -1.61
N GLY A 169 -9.33 3.39 -1.20
CA GLY A 169 -9.78 4.50 -2.05
C GLY A 169 -11.08 4.21 -2.82
N PHE A 170 -11.66 3.02 -2.65
CA PHE A 170 -12.94 2.61 -3.25
C PHE A 170 -14.10 2.54 -2.25
N GLY A 171 -13.82 2.69 -0.95
CA GLY A 171 -14.83 2.86 0.08
C GLY A 171 -15.41 4.29 0.14
N PRO A 172 -16.41 4.53 1.01
CA PRO A 172 -17.04 5.85 1.17
C PRO A 172 -16.14 6.90 1.84
N GLY A 173 -14.98 6.51 2.38
CA GLY A 173 -14.02 7.41 3.02
C GLY A 173 -12.58 6.97 2.79
N GLY A 174 -11.65 7.92 2.91
CA GLY A 174 -10.21 7.70 2.78
C GLY A 174 -9.47 7.82 4.12
N ALA A 175 -8.16 8.06 4.04
CA ALA A 175 -7.34 8.30 5.22
C ALA A 175 -7.74 9.59 5.94
N THR A 176 -7.81 9.52 7.27
CA THR A 176 -7.89 10.69 8.14
C THR A 176 -6.67 10.73 9.06
N ALA A 177 -6.25 11.95 9.47
CA ALA A 177 -5.14 12.10 10.40
C ALA A 177 -5.45 11.44 11.76
N GLU A 178 -6.74 11.40 12.14
CA GLU A 178 -7.20 10.73 13.35
C GLU A 178 -7.01 9.22 13.28
N ASP A 179 -7.40 8.58 12.17
CA ASP A 179 -7.20 7.14 11.96
C ASP A 179 -5.73 6.76 11.94
N VAL A 180 -4.89 7.56 11.27
CA VAL A 180 -3.45 7.34 11.22
C VAL A 180 -2.83 7.42 12.62
N ARG A 181 -3.21 8.44 13.41
CA ARG A 181 -2.73 8.61 14.78
C ARG A 181 -3.16 7.44 15.68
N PHE A 182 -4.44 7.06 15.58
CA PHE A 182 -4.96 5.93 16.33
C PHE A 182 -4.22 4.63 15.99
N LEU A 183 -4.00 4.32 14.71
CA LEU A 183 -3.24 3.14 14.29
C LEU A 183 -1.80 3.18 14.80
N ARG A 184 -1.15 4.35 14.77
CA ARG A 184 0.19 4.54 15.34
C ARG A 184 0.22 4.26 16.84
N GLU A 185 -0.76 4.76 17.60
CA GLU A 185 -0.88 4.52 19.04
C GLU A 185 -1.07 3.02 19.35
N VAL A 186 -1.91 2.32 18.58
CA VAL A 186 -2.17 0.88 18.74
C VAL A 186 -0.91 0.05 18.47
N LEU A 187 -0.17 0.39 17.43
CA LEU A 187 0.89 -0.46 16.89
C LEU A 187 2.29 -0.11 17.42
N GLY A 188 2.46 1.09 17.99
CA GLY A 188 3.75 1.60 18.43
C GLY A 188 4.66 2.00 17.25
N PRO A 189 5.86 2.56 17.51
CA PRO A 189 6.73 3.10 16.46
C PRO A 189 7.39 2.05 15.56
N GLY A 190 7.49 0.79 16.02
CA GLY A 190 8.20 -0.28 15.32
C GLY A 190 7.44 -0.96 14.18
N PHE A 191 6.18 -0.58 13.94
CA PHE A 191 5.33 -1.18 12.91
C PHE A 191 4.87 -0.14 11.89
N GLY A 192 4.74 -0.54 10.63
CA GLY A 192 4.40 0.37 9.55
C GLY A 192 2.95 0.83 9.54
N VAL A 193 2.72 2.12 9.28
CA VAL A 193 1.39 2.67 8.97
C VAL A 193 1.43 3.36 7.60
N LYS A 194 0.59 2.90 6.67
CA LYS A 194 0.42 3.52 5.35
C LYS A 194 -0.93 4.25 5.29
N ALA A 195 -0.91 5.56 5.03
CA ALA A 195 -2.11 6.34 4.80
C ALA A 195 -2.46 6.36 3.31
N SER A 196 -3.70 6.11 2.94
CA SER A 196 -4.16 6.14 1.54
C SER A 196 -5.64 6.45 1.41
N GLY A 197 -6.02 6.99 0.26
CA GLY A 197 -7.38 7.43 -0.04
C GLY A 197 -7.57 8.91 0.26
N GLY A 198 -7.87 9.72 -0.77
CA GLY A 198 -8.17 11.15 -0.62
C GLY A 198 -6.98 12.11 -0.45
N ILE A 199 -5.75 11.60 -0.40
CA ILE A 199 -4.52 12.41 -0.24
C ILE A 199 -4.05 12.89 -1.62
N ARG A 200 -4.21 14.18 -1.90
CA ARG A 200 -3.97 14.80 -3.22
C ARG A 200 -3.00 15.99 -3.20
N THR A 201 -2.66 16.52 -2.03
CA THR A 201 -1.77 17.69 -1.89
C THR A 201 -0.60 17.41 -0.96
N LEU A 202 0.48 18.17 -1.11
CA LEU A 202 1.65 18.11 -0.22
C LEU A 202 1.27 18.42 1.24
N ALA A 203 0.32 19.34 1.45
CA ALA A 203 -0.19 19.65 2.78
C ALA A 203 -0.81 18.42 3.46
N GLN A 204 -1.63 17.65 2.74
CA GLN A 204 -2.24 16.42 3.25
C GLN A 204 -1.18 15.33 3.50
N VAL A 205 -0.16 15.21 2.65
CA VAL A 205 0.98 14.32 2.90
C VAL A 205 1.67 14.66 4.21
N MET A 206 1.99 15.94 4.43
CA MET A 206 2.62 16.39 5.68
C MET A 206 1.74 16.13 6.90
N GLU A 207 0.43 16.31 6.78
CA GLU A 207 -0.52 16.01 7.85
C GLU A 207 -0.49 14.53 8.24
N MET A 208 -0.56 13.62 7.27
CA MET A 208 -0.53 12.18 7.53
C MET A 208 0.82 11.74 8.12
N VAL A 209 1.93 12.30 7.65
CA VAL A 209 3.26 12.03 8.23
C VAL A 209 3.33 12.49 9.68
N ARG A 210 2.84 13.70 10.00
CA ARG A 210 2.76 14.19 11.39
C ARG A 210 1.85 13.33 12.27
N ALA A 211 0.78 12.77 11.70
CA ALA A 211 -0.08 11.83 12.39
C ALA A 211 0.57 10.47 12.66
N GLY A 212 1.69 10.16 11.98
CA GLY A 212 2.48 8.96 12.21
C GLY A 212 2.52 7.97 11.04
N ALA A 213 2.09 8.36 9.84
CA ALA A 213 2.24 7.53 8.64
C ALA A 213 3.71 7.44 8.21
N ASN A 214 4.16 6.22 7.88
CA ASN A 214 5.47 5.96 7.28
C ASN A 214 5.44 5.98 5.75
N ARG A 215 4.28 5.70 5.16
CA ARG A 215 4.08 5.55 3.70
C ARG A 215 2.76 6.19 3.33
N ILE A 216 2.68 6.75 2.11
CA ILE A 216 1.48 7.37 1.57
C ILE A 216 1.13 6.72 0.24
N GLY A 217 -0.07 6.16 0.12
CA GLY A 217 -0.60 5.70 -1.17
C GLY A 217 -1.45 6.78 -1.82
N THR A 218 -1.08 7.21 -3.02
CA THR A 218 -1.80 8.27 -3.74
C THR A 218 -1.66 8.14 -5.26
N SER A 219 -2.73 8.48 -5.98
CA SER A 219 -2.72 8.65 -7.43
C SER A 219 -2.23 10.04 -7.87
N ALA A 220 -2.06 10.97 -6.95
CA ALA A 220 -1.55 12.32 -7.20
C ALA A 220 -0.04 12.45 -6.91
N ALA A 221 0.69 11.33 -6.87
CA ALA A 221 2.10 11.32 -6.44
C ALA A 221 2.97 12.30 -7.25
N TYR A 222 2.82 12.30 -8.58
CA TYR A 222 3.54 13.21 -9.47
C TYR A 222 3.14 14.67 -9.23
N THR A 223 1.84 14.97 -9.14
CA THR A 223 1.35 16.32 -8.83
C THR A 223 1.89 16.85 -7.49
N ILE A 224 1.92 16.01 -6.46
CA ILE A 224 2.46 16.36 -5.14
C ILE A 224 3.97 16.64 -5.21
N LEU A 225 4.71 15.87 -6.01
CA LEU A 225 6.12 16.13 -6.25
C LEU A 225 6.32 17.49 -6.94
N GLN A 226 5.51 17.81 -7.96
CA GLN A 226 5.57 19.12 -8.63
C GLN A 226 5.24 20.27 -7.68
N GLU A 227 4.22 20.12 -6.82
CA GLU A 227 3.91 21.10 -5.76
C GLU A 227 5.12 21.33 -4.85
N TYR A 228 5.80 20.26 -4.42
CA TYR A 228 7.01 20.35 -3.62
C TYR A 228 8.15 21.09 -4.34
N LEU A 229 8.42 20.75 -5.60
CA LEU A 229 9.49 21.37 -6.39
C LEU A 229 9.25 22.87 -6.61
N HIS A 230 8.00 23.29 -6.79
CA HIS A 230 7.66 24.72 -6.88
C HIS A 230 7.89 25.48 -5.57
N LEU A 231 7.69 24.83 -4.42
CA LEU A 231 7.87 25.44 -3.10
C LEU A 231 9.32 25.45 -2.62
N VAL A 232 10.17 24.62 -3.22
CA VAL A 232 11.61 24.55 -2.93
C VAL A 232 12.39 24.94 -4.17
N PRO A 233 12.43 26.24 -4.53
CA PRO A 233 13.22 26.69 -5.66
C PRO A 233 14.71 26.49 -5.34
N TRP A 234 15.32 25.55 -6.05
CA TRP A 234 16.77 25.33 -6.20
C TRP A 234 17.59 25.35 -4.90
N ARG A 235 17.85 24.16 -4.36
CA ARG A 235 19.04 23.87 -3.55
C ARG A 235 19.91 22.85 -4.29
#